data_AF-A0A1E5GJG2-F1
#
_entry.id   AF-A0A1E5GJG2-F1
#
_cell.length_a   1.000
_cell.length_b   1.000
_cell.length_c   1.000
_cell.angle_alpha   90.00
_cell.angle_beta   90.00
_cell.angle_gamma   90.00
#
_symmetry.space_group_name_H-M   'P 1'
#
loop_
_entity.id
_entity.type
_entity.pdbx_description
1 polymer ?
#
loop_
_entity_poly.entity_id
_entity_poly.type
_entity_poly.pdbx_seq_one_letter_code
_entity_poly.pdbx_strand_id
1 'polypeptide(L)'
;MTNPFENILQNAEEQTELNKQAHHVPNVRKGNANLQKIEQQPKKERFNFSLYKKDRESLDQLAINYGFIKPSGEANASEFLTHIIWCLENDQPFGG
;
A
#
# COMPACT_ATOMS: atom_id res chain seq x y z
N MET A 1 18.99 37.23 14.34
CA MET A 1 19.16 35.78 14.60
C MET A 1 17.89 35.13 14.08
N THR A 2 17.98 34.43 12.96
CA THR A 2 16.81 33.90 12.23
C THR A 2 16.43 32.53 12.80
N ASN A 3 15.13 32.34 13.07
CA ASN A 3 14.62 31.14 13.74
C ASN A 3 14.70 29.91 12.80
N PRO A 4 15.23 28.76 13.27
CA PRO A 4 15.39 27.57 12.43
C PRO A 4 14.07 26.93 11.98
N PHE A 5 12.93 27.32 12.56
CA PHE A 5 11.59 26.85 12.17
C PHE A 5 11.02 27.58 10.95
N GLU A 6 11.41 28.82 10.69
CA GLU A 6 10.88 29.60 9.56
C GLU A 6 11.40 29.07 8.22
N ASN A 7 12.66 28.60 8.19
CA ASN A 7 13.25 27.99 7.00
C ASN A 7 12.56 26.67 6.58
N ILE A 8 11.95 25.94 7.52
CA ILE A 8 11.32 24.64 7.22
C ILE A 8 9.97 24.85 6.52
N LEU A 9 9.22 25.87 6.93
CA LEU A 9 7.93 26.21 6.30
C LEU A 9 8.11 26.74 4.88
N GLN A 10 9.14 27.57 4.65
CA GLN A 10 9.39 28.16 3.34
C GLN A 10 9.83 27.11 2.30
N ASN A 11 10.61 26.10 2.70
CA ASN A 11 10.96 24.97 1.84
C ASN A 11 9.78 24.05 1.51
N ALA A 12 8.79 23.94 2.40
CA ALA A 12 7.60 23.11 2.17
C ALA A 12 6.64 23.76 1.16
N GLU A 13 6.50 25.09 1.20
CA GLU A 13 5.62 25.82 0.28
C GLU A 13 6.17 25.82 -1.16
N GLU A 14 7.48 25.98 -1.35
CA GLU A 14 8.11 25.96 -2.69
C GLU A 14 7.98 24.61 -3.40
N GLN A 15 8.04 23.49 -2.67
CA GLN A 15 7.82 22.15 -3.24
C GLN A 15 6.37 21.91 -3.68
N THR A 16 5.41 22.61 -3.07
CA THR A 16 3.98 22.45 -3.39
C THR A 16 3.58 23.24 -4.63
N GLU A 17 4.27 24.34 -4.93
CA GLU A 17 4.02 25.19 -6.10
C GLU A 17 4.64 24.61 -7.39
N LEU A 18 5.83 23.99 -7.30
CA LEU A 18 6.49 23.34 -8.44
C LEU A 18 5.74 22.10 -8.99
N ASN A 19 4.89 21.48 -8.16
CA ASN A 19 4.09 20.32 -8.58
C ASN A 19 2.78 20.68 -9.29
N LYS A 20 2.36 21.96 -9.28
CA LYS A 20 1.10 22.39 -9.91
C LYS A 20 1.21 22.63 -11.42
N GLN A 21 2.41 22.67 -12.00
CA GLN A 21 2.61 23.02 -13.42
C GLN A 21 3.08 21.87 -14.33
N ALA A 22 3.27 20.65 -13.81
CA ALA A 22 4.00 19.60 -14.53
C ALA A 22 3.16 18.56 -15.31
N HIS A 23 1.84 18.72 -15.48
CA HIS A 23 1.04 17.72 -16.21
C HIS A 23 0.02 18.33 -17.19
N HIS A 24 0.52 19.00 -18.23
CA HIS A 24 -0.21 19.12 -19.50
C HIS A 24 0.54 18.35 -20.59
N VAL A 25 0.32 17.04 -20.66
CA VAL A 25 0.82 16.19 -21.75
C VAL A 25 -0.22 16.22 -22.88
N PRO A 26 0.16 16.65 -24.10
CA PRO A 26 -0.79 16.77 -25.20
C PRO A 26 -1.29 15.41 -25.69
N ASN A 27 -2.61 15.37 -25.87
CA ASN A 27 -3.48 14.33 -26.41
C ASN A 27 -2.83 13.45 -27.52
N VAL A 28 -2.49 12.20 -27.18
CA VAL A 28 -2.04 11.19 -28.15
C VAL A 28 -3.26 10.48 -28.75
N ARG A 29 -3.29 10.47 -30.08
CA ARG A 29 -4.40 10.07 -30.96
C ARG A 29 -4.92 8.64 -30.75
N LYS A 30 -6.25 8.56 -30.66
CA LYS A 30 -7.19 7.48 -31.05
C LYS A 30 -6.57 6.17 -31.55
N GLY A 31 -6.48 5.19 -30.65
CA GLY A 31 -6.64 3.77 -30.98
C GLY A 31 -8.01 3.31 -30.51
N ASN A 32 -8.79 2.64 -31.35
CA ASN A 32 -10.06 2.01 -30.96
C ASN A 32 -9.74 0.81 -30.05
N ALA A 33 -9.51 1.07 -28.77
CA ALA A 33 -9.49 0.02 -27.77
C ALA A 33 -10.95 -0.30 -27.42
N ASN A 34 -11.40 -1.50 -27.77
CA ASN A 34 -12.59 -2.08 -27.16
C ASN A 34 -12.32 -2.17 -25.66
N LEU A 35 -12.73 -1.15 -24.93
CA LEU A 35 -12.78 -1.15 -23.47
C LEU A 35 -13.86 -2.17 -23.09
N GLN A 36 -13.47 -3.44 -23.02
CA GLN A 36 -14.24 -4.44 -22.29
C GLN A 36 -14.51 -3.84 -20.92
N LYS A 37 -15.79 -3.73 -20.55
CA LYS A 37 -16.20 -3.24 -19.23
C LYS A 37 -15.36 -3.98 -18.20
N ILE A 38 -14.43 -3.27 -17.56
CA ILE A 38 -13.71 -3.79 -16.42
C ILE A 38 -14.79 -3.97 -15.37
N GLU A 39 -15.18 -5.22 -15.15
CA GLU A 39 -16.10 -5.62 -14.12
C GLU A 39 -15.61 -4.98 -12.82
N GLN A 40 -16.44 -4.14 -12.21
CA GLN A 40 -16.05 -3.43 -11.00
C GLN A 40 -15.82 -4.50 -9.93
N GLN A 41 -14.55 -4.78 -9.63
CA GLN A 41 -14.23 -5.73 -8.59
C GLN A 41 -14.90 -5.25 -7.29
N PRO A 42 -15.48 -6.18 -6.50
CA PRO A 42 -16.09 -5.83 -5.24
C PRO A 42 -15.08 -5.08 -4.38
N LYS A 43 -15.55 -3.99 -3.78
CA LYS A 43 -14.71 -3.07 -3.00
C LYS A 43 -14.13 -3.85 -1.82
N LYS A 44 -12.84 -4.19 -1.88
CA LYS A 44 -12.16 -4.87 -0.78
C LYS A 44 -12.15 -3.94 0.43
N GLU A 45 -12.77 -4.36 1.53
CA GLU A 45 -12.66 -3.67 2.80
C GLU A 45 -11.20 -3.71 3.26
N ARG A 46 -10.70 -2.58 3.75
CA ARG A 46 -9.32 -2.44 4.22
C ARG A 46 -9.35 -2.05 5.68
N PHE A 47 -8.73 -2.86 6.52
CA PHE A 47 -8.54 -2.57 7.92
C PHE A 47 -7.12 -2.06 8.15
N ASN A 48 -7.00 -0.92 8.82
CA ASN A 48 -5.72 -0.35 9.22
C ASN A 48 -5.62 -0.44 10.74
N PHE A 49 -4.51 -0.97 11.23
CA PHE A 49 -4.20 -1.03 12.65
C PHE A 49 -2.71 -0.70 12.84
N SER A 50 -2.40 -0.15 14.01
CA SER A 50 -1.03 0.18 14.39
C SER A 50 -0.53 -0.84 15.39
N LEU A 51 0.65 -1.38 15.14
CA LEU A 51 1.35 -2.28 16.04
C LEU A 51 2.57 -1.58 16.64
N TYR A 52 2.95 -1.96 17.84
CA TYR A 52 4.28 -1.65 18.32
C TYR A 52 5.34 -2.30 17.42
N LYS A 53 6.51 -1.69 17.33
CA LYS A 53 7.59 -2.14 16.45
C LYS A 53 7.93 -3.63 16.66
N LYS A 54 8.05 -4.05 17.93
CA LYS A 54 8.36 -5.44 18.30
C LYS A 54 7.30 -6.43 17.80
N ASP A 55 6.02 -6.07 17.93
CA ASP A 55 4.92 -6.93 17.50
C ASP A 55 4.86 -7.01 15.98
N ARG A 56 5.14 -5.89 15.30
CA ARG A 56 5.26 -5.84 13.85
C ARG A 56 6.37 -6.74 13.32
N GLU A 57 7.55 -6.67 13.92
CA GLU A 57 8.69 -7.54 13.55
C GLU A 57 8.36 -9.02 13.77
N SER A 58 7.68 -9.34 14.86
CA SER A 58 7.24 -10.71 15.17
C SER A 58 6.22 -11.21 14.14
N LEU A 59 5.26 -10.37 13.75
CA LEU A 59 4.29 -10.67 12.69
C LEU A 59 4.96 -10.88 11.33
N ASP A 60 5.94 -10.05 10.98
CA ASP A 60 6.68 -10.18 9.72
C ASP A 60 7.49 -11.49 9.68
N GLN A 61 8.11 -11.90 10.79
CA GLN A 61 8.80 -13.20 10.91
C GLN A 61 7.83 -14.37 10.73
N LEU A 62 6.65 -14.31 11.36
CA LEU A 62 5.62 -15.34 11.17
C LEU A 62 5.18 -15.44 9.70
N ALA A 63 4.89 -14.31 9.07
CA ALA A 63 4.51 -14.30 7.65
C ALA A 63 5.59 -14.95 6.76
N ILE A 64 6.86 -14.64 6.99
CA ILE A 64 7.99 -15.24 6.26
C ILE A 64 8.06 -16.76 6.50
N ASN A 65 7.95 -17.21 7.76
CA ASN A 65 8.04 -18.63 8.11
C ASN A 65 6.95 -19.48 7.43
N TYR A 66 5.78 -18.89 7.17
CA TYR A 66 4.68 -19.54 6.44
C TYR A 66 4.70 -19.26 4.93
N GLY A 67 5.76 -18.64 4.41
CA GLY A 67 5.95 -18.41 2.97
C GLY A 67 5.20 -17.21 2.39
N PHE A 68 4.60 -16.36 3.22
CA PHE A 68 3.94 -15.13 2.79
C PHE A 68 4.98 -14.02 2.56
N ILE A 69 5.65 -14.07 1.41
CA ILE A 69 6.72 -13.15 1.02
C ILE A 69 6.31 -12.42 -0.26
N LYS A 70 6.52 -11.10 -0.30
CA LYS A 70 6.29 -10.27 -1.49
C LYS A 70 7.35 -10.57 -2.57
N PRO A 71 7.10 -10.21 -3.84
CA PRO A 71 8.13 -10.28 -4.87
C PRO A 71 9.41 -9.47 -4.56
N SER A 72 9.32 -8.47 -3.69
CA SER A 72 10.47 -7.69 -3.21
C SER A 72 11.35 -8.43 -2.19
N GLY A 73 10.92 -9.60 -1.69
CA GLY A 73 11.60 -10.34 -0.63
C GLY A 73 11.18 -9.93 0.79
N GLU A 74 10.34 -8.91 0.94
CA GLU A 74 9.79 -8.51 2.24
C GLU A 74 8.63 -9.40 2.69
N ALA A 75 8.40 -9.46 3.99
CA ALA A 75 7.22 -10.11 4.56
C ALA A 75 5.91 -9.52 4.01
N ASN A 76 4.94 -10.39 3.72
CA ASN A 76 3.59 -10.03 3.34
C ASN A 76 2.59 -10.30 4.47
N ALA A 77 2.73 -9.55 5.57
CA ALA A 77 1.86 -9.67 6.75
C ALA A 77 0.37 -9.46 6.46
N SER A 78 0.01 -8.65 5.46
CA SER A 78 -1.39 -8.42 5.08
C SER A 78 -2.02 -9.68 4.49
N GLU A 79 -1.32 -10.35 3.59
CA GLU A 79 -1.80 -11.60 2.98
C GLU A 79 -1.85 -12.71 4.03
N PHE A 80 -0.83 -12.79 4.88
CA PHE A 80 -0.78 -13.73 6.00
C PHE A 80 -2.01 -13.61 6.92
N LEU A 81 -2.34 -12.39 7.37
CA LEU A 81 -3.51 -12.18 8.22
C LEU A 81 -4.83 -12.45 7.48
N THR A 82 -4.90 -12.09 6.20
CA THR A 82 -6.08 -12.39 5.36
C THR A 82 -6.31 -13.90 5.28
N HIS A 83 -5.23 -14.67 5.10
CA HIS A 83 -5.31 -16.13 5.06
C HIS A 83 -5.73 -16.72 6.40
N ILE A 84 -5.22 -16.20 7.54
CA ILE A 84 -5.67 -16.63 8.87
C ILE A 84 -7.17 -16.40 9.04
N ILE A 85 -7.65 -15.21 8.71
CA ILE A 85 -9.09 -14.87 8.82
C ILE A 85 -9.91 -15.82 7.96
N TRP A 86 -9.49 -16.05 6.72
CA TRP A 86 -10.17 -16.98 5.83
C TRP A 86 -10.21 -18.41 6.40
N CYS A 87 -9.09 -18.91 6.95
CA CYS A 87 -9.05 -20.23 7.59
C CYS A 87 -10.03 -20.31 8.77
N LEU A 88 -10.08 -19.28 9.61
CA LEU A 88 -10.99 -19.20 10.75
C LEU A 88 -12.46 -19.15 10.33
N GLU A 89 -12.79 -18.38 9.29
CA GLU A 89 -14.16 -18.25 8.79
C GLU A 89 -14.68 -19.52 8.11
N ASN A 90 -13.77 -20.37 7.61
CA ASN A 90 -14.10 -21.57 6.84
C ASN A 90 -13.77 -22.88 7.59
N ASP A 91 -13.51 -22.80 8.90
CA ASP A 91 -13.10 -23.93 9.75
C ASP A 91 -11.97 -24.78 9.14
N GLN A 92 -11.05 -24.14 8.43
CA GLN A 92 -9.90 -24.80 7.83
C GLN A 92 -8.70 -24.77 8.78
N PRO A 93 -7.92 -25.87 8.87
CA PRO A 93 -6.68 -25.86 9.63
C PRO A 93 -5.69 -24.85 9.03
N PHE A 94 -5.04 -24.08 9.89
CA PHE A 94 -3.98 -23.15 9.48
C PHE A 94 -2.63 -23.86 9.45
N GLY A 95 -1.99 -23.90 8.28
CA GLY A 95 -0.79 -24.68 8.03
C GLY A 95 -1.15 -26.14 7.72
N GLY A 96 -1.08 -26.50 6.44
CA GLY A 96 -1.27 -27.88 5.98
C GLY A 96 -0.11 -28.79 6.35
#